data_AF-A0A177CZN8-F1
#
_entry.id   AF-A0A177CZN8-F1
#
_cell.length_a   1.000
_cell.length_b   1.000
_cell.length_c   1.000
_cell.angle_alpha   90.00
_cell.angle_beta   90.00
_cell.angle_gamma   90.00
#
_symmetry.space_group_name_H-M   'P 1'
#
loop_
_entity.id
_entity.type
_entity.pdbx_description
1 polymer ?
#
loop_
_entity_poly.entity_id
_entity_poly.type
_entity_poly.pdbx_seq_one_letter_code
_entity_poly.pdbx_strand_id
1 'polypeptide(L)'
;MTEVSRGVKKADEELRSRDCASSEISVANEGVPANGGARGEELSDEKMEDVPPNGGYGWVCVACVAIINAHTWGLNSSYAVFLAHYLANNVFPGATPLMYAFIGGLSISMALVVSPVATLTTRLYGTRTTLLIGVVFEAASFIAASFASKIWHLFLSQGICFGWGMGFQFVGSVVIAPQWFTTRRSLANGFAAAGSGIGGLVYSLSTQAMIKSIGLPWAFRTLGIIAFVVNTTCSLLVRDRNKQIGSTQLSFDYRLFKRPQFLGLLAFGFLSMLGYVVLLFSLPNYARTVGMTASQGSIIGAVLNLGQAMGRPPIGYFSDSLGRLNMAASMTGLCGVLCLVVWNFAKSFGVLIFFAIFGGAVAGTYWAVVAPITTEVMGIVDLSSALSITWLVLALPTTFSEPIGLEIVAFNGNYTGAIMFTGFMYLGAAIILWLVRAWKIGEEEENEAKVGSGVVVSPVPRADSDGHLSGILAKSPFLKRLIMWRKV
;
A
#
# COMPACT_ATOMS: atom_id res chain seq x y z
N MET A 1 -38.37 33.14 -7.25
CA MET A 1 -37.93 32.35 -6.09
C MET A 1 -39.03 31.51 -5.43
N THR A 2 -40.30 31.65 -5.82
CA THR A 2 -41.44 30.99 -5.15
C THR A 2 -41.91 29.69 -5.81
N GLU A 3 -41.54 29.42 -7.07
CA GLU A 3 -41.90 28.16 -7.76
C GLU A 3 -40.88 27.03 -7.58
N VAL A 4 -39.59 27.36 -7.44
CA VAL A 4 -38.54 26.35 -7.18
C VAL A 4 -38.70 25.69 -5.80
N SER A 5 -39.19 26.43 -4.81
CA SER A 5 -39.45 25.90 -3.45
C SER A 5 -40.65 24.94 -3.40
N ARG A 6 -41.64 25.09 -4.30
CA ARG A 6 -42.79 24.17 -4.41
C ARG A 6 -42.43 22.87 -5.12
N GLY A 7 -41.51 22.91 -6.09
CA GLY A 7 -41.03 21.71 -6.79
C GLY A 7 -40.24 20.75 -5.88
N VAL A 8 -39.44 21.29 -4.95
CA VAL A 8 -38.63 20.49 -4.02
C VAL A 8 -39.50 19.78 -2.96
N LYS A 9 -40.53 20.45 -2.43
CA LYS A 9 -41.45 19.83 -1.46
C LYS A 9 -42.29 18.69 -2.05
N LYS A 10 -42.67 18.79 -3.33
CA LYS A 10 -43.49 17.77 -3.99
C LYS A 10 -42.69 16.50 -4.33
N ALA A 11 -41.38 16.64 -4.58
CA ALA A 11 -40.48 15.50 -4.80
C ALA A 11 -40.14 14.74 -3.50
N ASP A 12 -40.05 15.44 -2.36
CA ASP A 12 -39.83 14.82 -1.04
C ASP A 12 -41.05 14.03 -0.53
N GLU A 13 -42.27 14.47 -0.87
CA GLU A 13 -43.51 13.74 -0.54
C GLU A 13 -43.70 12.47 -1.37
N GLU A 14 -43.34 12.50 -2.66
CA GLU A 14 -43.40 11.31 -3.52
C GLU A 14 -42.34 10.26 -3.14
N LEU A 15 -41.15 10.66 -2.69
CA LEU A 15 -40.15 9.71 -2.18
C LEU A 15 -40.61 9.04 -0.87
N ARG A 16 -41.21 9.79 0.06
CA ARG A 16 -41.75 9.23 1.32
C ARG A 16 -42.92 8.27 1.10
N SER A 17 -43.72 8.48 0.05
CA SER A 17 -44.84 7.58 -0.27
C SER A 17 -44.40 6.22 -0.83
N ARG A 18 -43.22 6.15 -1.46
CA ARG A 18 -42.69 4.90 -2.06
C ARG A 18 -41.99 4.02 -1.02
N ASP A 19 -41.40 4.61 0.02
CA ASP A 19 -40.79 3.86 1.14
C ASP A 19 -41.84 3.23 2.07
N CYS A 20 -43.10 3.70 2.03
CA CYS A 20 -44.19 3.16 2.85
C CYS A 20 -44.94 1.99 2.18
N ALA A 21 -44.69 1.72 0.90
CA ALA A 21 -45.49 0.78 0.10
C ALA A 21 -44.92 -0.65 -0.01
N SER A 22 -43.80 -0.97 0.65
CA SER A 22 -43.17 -2.30 0.57
C SER A 22 -43.29 -3.15 1.85
N SER A 23 -44.11 -2.75 2.82
CA SER A 23 -44.29 -3.50 4.06
C SER A 23 -45.77 -3.59 4.46
N GLU A 24 -46.59 -4.25 3.65
CA GLU A 24 -47.93 -4.68 4.08
C GLU A 24 -48.40 -5.85 3.18
N ILE A 25 -48.08 -7.07 3.58
CA ILE A 25 -48.83 -8.26 3.16
C ILE A 25 -49.47 -8.84 4.42
N SER A 26 -50.79 -8.75 4.44
CA SER A 26 -51.75 -9.22 5.43
C SER A 26 -51.76 -10.74 5.56
N VAL A 27 -51.87 -11.26 6.79
CA VAL A 27 -52.61 -12.50 7.05
C VAL A 27 -53.54 -12.28 8.25
N ALA A 28 -54.80 -12.66 8.04
CA ALA A 28 -55.97 -12.36 8.86
C ALA A 28 -55.97 -13.07 10.22
N ASN A 29 -56.69 -12.45 11.16
CA ASN A 29 -56.86 -12.84 12.55
C ASN A 29 -58.22 -13.55 12.74
N GLU A 30 -58.23 -14.77 13.28
CA GLU A 30 -59.43 -15.42 13.83
C GLU A 30 -59.15 -15.93 15.26
N GLY A 31 -59.79 -15.31 16.26
CA GLY A 31 -60.50 -15.95 17.39
C GLY A 31 -59.77 -16.58 18.61
N VAL A 32 -59.76 -15.85 19.74
CA VAL A 32 -60.07 -16.27 21.16
C VAL A 32 -59.02 -17.13 21.95
N PRO A 33 -58.90 -17.07 23.30
CA PRO A 33 -58.74 -15.95 24.26
C PRO A 33 -57.43 -16.05 25.11
N ALA A 34 -57.22 -15.06 25.99
CA ALA A 34 -56.09 -14.89 26.89
C ALA A 34 -55.80 -16.04 27.88
N ASN A 35 -54.54 -16.49 27.98
CA ASN A 35 -53.85 -16.74 29.25
C ASN A 35 -52.34 -17.04 29.07
N GLY A 36 -51.51 -16.63 30.04
CA GLY A 36 -50.18 -17.24 30.28
C GLY A 36 -48.98 -16.43 29.77
N GLY A 37 -48.18 -15.93 30.71
CA GLY A 37 -47.00 -15.12 30.43
C GLY A 37 -45.88 -15.83 29.68
N ALA A 38 -45.20 -15.08 28.82
CA ALA A 38 -43.87 -15.40 28.32
C ALA A 38 -43.09 -14.09 28.18
N ARG A 39 -41.86 -14.11 28.68
CA ARG A 39 -40.83 -13.07 28.54
C ARG A 39 -40.78 -12.62 27.08
N GLY A 40 -40.78 -11.32 26.86
CA GLY A 40 -40.36 -10.75 25.59
C GLY A 40 -38.89 -11.11 25.37
N GLU A 41 -38.64 -12.07 24.49
CA GLU A 41 -37.36 -12.19 23.83
C GLU A 41 -37.28 -11.01 22.85
N GLU A 42 -36.47 -10.01 23.20
CA GLU A 42 -35.93 -9.07 22.23
C GLU A 42 -35.20 -9.92 21.18
N LEU A 43 -35.77 -10.04 19.99
CA LEU A 43 -35.08 -10.47 18.79
C LEU A 43 -33.91 -9.49 18.59
N SER A 44 -32.75 -9.84 19.13
CA SER A 44 -31.50 -9.21 18.75
C SER A 44 -31.38 -9.37 17.24
N ASP A 45 -31.36 -8.24 16.51
CA ASP A 45 -30.88 -8.19 15.13
C ASP A 45 -29.50 -8.86 15.10
N GLU A 46 -29.46 -10.16 14.80
CA GLU A 46 -28.22 -10.82 14.42
C GLU A 46 -27.74 -10.07 13.18
N LYS A 47 -26.74 -9.19 13.35
CA LYS A 47 -26.02 -8.59 12.22
C LYS A 47 -25.57 -9.74 11.34
N MET A 48 -26.29 -9.96 10.23
CA MET A 48 -25.97 -10.95 9.22
C MET A 48 -24.47 -10.81 8.92
N GLU A 49 -23.70 -11.85 9.21
CA GLU A 49 -22.25 -11.81 9.11
C GLU A 49 -21.88 -11.45 7.66
N ASP A 50 -21.26 -10.27 7.45
CA ASP A 50 -20.96 -9.76 6.12
C ASP A 50 -19.85 -10.59 5.48
N VAL A 51 -20.24 -11.65 4.75
CA VAL A 51 -19.30 -12.49 4.01
C VAL A 51 -18.85 -11.76 2.73
N PRO A 52 -17.54 -11.49 2.54
CA PRO A 52 -17.08 -10.85 1.32
C PRO A 52 -17.32 -11.73 0.09
N PRO A 53 -17.75 -11.13 -1.04
CA PRO A 53 -18.21 -11.85 -2.23
C PRO A 53 -17.08 -12.56 -2.98
N ASN A 54 -15.81 -12.24 -2.68
CA ASN A 54 -14.64 -12.88 -3.30
C ASN A 54 -14.63 -12.83 -4.84
N GLY A 55 -15.24 -11.80 -5.42
CA GLY A 55 -15.37 -11.66 -6.87
C GLY A 55 -16.35 -10.57 -7.28
N GLY A 56 -16.96 -10.74 -8.46
CA GLY A 56 -17.94 -9.80 -9.01
C GLY A 56 -17.40 -8.38 -9.15
N TYR A 57 -18.13 -7.40 -8.60
CA TYR A 57 -17.74 -5.99 -8.64
C TYR A 57 -16.40 -5.71 -7.93
N GLY A 58 -15.94 -6.60 -7.05
CA GLY A 58 -14.61 -6.51 -6.45
C GLY A 58 -13.48 -6.44 -7.48
N TRP A 59 -13.62 -7.12 -8.63
CA TRP A 59 -12.63 -7.03 -9.72
C TRP A 59 -12.68 -5.71 -10.47
N VAL A 60 -13.87 -5.10 -10.59
CA VAL A 60 -14.01 -3.72 -11.13
C VAL A 60 -13.28 -2.74 -10.21
N CYS A 61 -13.47 -2.88 -8.89
CA CYS A 61 -12.73 -2.10 -7.90
C CYS A 61 -11.21 -2.32 -8.03
N VAL A 62 -10.73 -3.57 -8.13
CA VAL A 62 -9.31 -3.88 -8.33
C VAL A 62 -8.75 -3.21 -9.59
N ALA A 63 -9.47 -3.27 -10.70
CA ALA A 63 -9.06 -2.61 -11.94
C ALA A 63 -8.99 -1.08 -11.77
N CYS A 64 -9.98 -0.47 -11.11
CA CYS A 64 -9.97 0.96 -10.82
C CYS A 64 -8.79 1.35 -9.91
N VAL A 65 -8.51 0.58 -8.86
CA VAL A 65 -7.35 0.82 -7.98
C VAL A 65 -6.03 0.64 -8.74
N ALA A 66 -5.94 -0.34 -9.63
CA ALA A 66 -4.76 -0.51 -10.49
C ALA A 66 -4.53 0.70 -11.39
N ILE A 67 -5.60 1.23 -12.00
CA ILE A 67 -5.52 2.42 -12.85
C ILE A 67 -5.15 3.66 -12.01
N ILE A 68 -5.74 3.83 -10.83
CA ILE A 68 -5.38 4.90 -9.89
C ILE A 68 -3.89 4.81 -9.53
N ASN A 69 -3.38 3.62 -9.20
CA ASN A 69 -1.95 3.43 -8.92
C ASN A 69 -1.07 3.72 -10.13
N ALA A 70 -1.51 3.37 -11.35
CA ALA A 70 -0.79 3.71 -12.57
C ALA A 70 -0.71 5.23 -12.79
N HIS A 71 -1.78 5.96 -12.49
CA HIS A 71 -1.88 7.40 -12.69
C HIS A 71 -1.36 8.21 -11.51
N THR A 72 -0.95 7.60 -10.40
CA THR A 72 -0.38 8.30 -9.24
C THR A 72 1.10 7.96 -9.11
N TRP A 73 1.40 6.76 -8.62
CA TRP A 73 2.76 6.23 -8.48
C TRP A 73 3.48 6.06 -9.83
N GLY A 74 2.75 5.71 -10.88
CA GLY A 74 3.34 5.64 -12.23
C GLY A 74 3.72 7.03 -12.77
N LEU A 75 2.87 8.04 -12.57
CA LEU A 75 3.22 9.43 -12.89
C LEU A 75 4.42 9.93 -12.08
N ASN A 76 4.49 9.60 -10.79
CA ASN A 76 5.64 9.91 -9.94
C ASN A 76 6.94 9.36 -10.51
N SER A 77 6.92 8.13 -11.04
CA SER A 77 8.10 7.49 -11.65
C SER A 77 8.62 8.28 -12.86
N SER A 78 7.75 8.99 -13.59
CA SER A 78 8.15 9.84 -14.72
C SER A 78 8.94 11.10 -14.30
N TYR A 79 8.98 11.41 -12.99
CA TYR A 79 9.83 12.48 -12.44
C TYR A 79 11.30 12.35 -12.84
N ALA A 80 11.82 11.12 -12.98
CA ALA A 80 13.19 10.89 -13.42
C ALA A 80 13.46 11.48 -14.82
N VAL A 81 12.45 11.50 -15.70
CA VAL A 81 12.54 12.09 -17.04
C VAL A 81 12.53 13.61 -16.98
N PHE A 82 11.67 14.19 -16.15
CA PHE A 82 11.66 15.63 -15.89
C PHE A 82 12.99 16.10 -15.31
N LEU A 83 13.53 15.39 -14.31
CA LEU A 83 14.85 15.62 -13.72
C LEU A 83 15.95 15.65 -14.79
N ALA A 84 16.00 14.62 -15.65
CA ALA A 84 16.99 14.56 -16.72
C ALA A 84 16.87 15.76 -17.68
N HIS A 85 15.64 16.16 -18.02
CA HIS A 85 15.39 17.32 -18.87
C HIS A 85 15.81 18.64 -18.20
N TYR A 86 15.51 18.81 -16.91
CA TYR A 86 15.89 20.00 -16.14
C TYR A 86 17.41 20.18 -16.08
N LEU A 87 18.13 19.09 -15.82
CA LEU A 87 19.60 19.10 -15.76
C LEU A 87 20.23 19.36 -17.12
N ALA A 88 19.71 18.73 -18.18
CA ALA A 88 20.26 18.86 -19.52
C ALA A 88 20.07 20.27 -20.13
N ASN A 89 19.00 20.97 -19.75
CA ASN A 89 18.62 22.26 -20.35
C ASN A 89 18.78 23.45 -19.39
N ASN A 90 19.30 23.24 -18.18
CA ASN A 90 19.42 24.26 -17.13
C ASN A 90 18.13 25.08 -16.96
N VAL A 91 16.98 24.40 -16.92
CA VAL A 91 15.64 25.02 -16.96
C VAL A 91 15.42 26.01 -15.82
N PHE A 92 15.99 25.73 -14.64
CA PHE A 92 15.96 26.62 -13.49
C PHE A 92 17.40 27.02 -13.11
N PRO A 93 17.86 28.23 -13.48
CA PRO A 93 19.19 28.71 -13.16
C PRO A 93 19.46 28.69 -11.64
N GLY A 94 20.62 28.16 -11.24
CA GLY A 94 21.04 28.05 -9.84
C GLY A 94 20.46 26.86 -9.07
N ALA A 95 19.61 26.03 -9.69
CA ALA A 95 19.14 24.79 -9.07
C ALA A 95 20.22 23.70 -9.14
N THR A 96 20.50 23.06 -8.01
CA THR A 96 21.44 21.94 -7.94
C THR A 96 20.74 20.61 -8.24
N PRO A 97 21.48 19.57 -8.70
CA PRO A 97 20.92 18.22 -8.83
C PRO A 97 20.26 17.71 -7.55
N LEU A 98 20.81 18.07 -6.39
CA LEU A 98 20.27 17.73 -5.08
C LEU A 98 18.89 18.35 -4.86
N MET A 99 18.67 19.61 -5.22
CA MET A 99 17.36 20.27 -5.09
C MET A 99 16.29 19.55 -5.90
N TYR A 100 16.61 19.12 -7.12
CA TYR A 100 15.67 18.35 -7.93
C TYR A 100 15.44 16.95 -7.35
N ALA A 101 16.46 16.26 -6.84
CA ALA A 101 16.28 14.97 -6.19
C ALA A 101 15.33 15.09 -4.97
N PHE A 102 15.48 16.15 -4.17
CA PHE A 102 14.60 16.43 -3.04
C PHE A 102 13.14 16.63 -3.42
N ILE A 103 12.84 17.27 -4.55
CA ILE A 103 11.44 17.45 -5.02
C ILE A 103 10.79 16.09 -5.27
N GLY A 104 11.49 15.16 -5.93
CA GLY A 104 11.00 13.81 -6.18
C GLY A 104 10.75 13.02 -4.90
N GLY A 105 11.72 13.01 -3.98
CA GLY A 105 11.58 12.35 -2.67
C GLY A 105 10.47 12.97 -1.80
N LEU A 106 10.40 14.30 -1.75
CA LEU A 106 9.40 15.06 -1.00
C LEU A 106 7.97 14.65 -1.38
N SER A 107 7.72 14.37 -2.66
CA SER A 107 6.39 13.94 -3.12
C SER A 107 5.94 12.61 -2.50
N ILE A 108 6.85 11.64 -2.39
CA ILE A 108 6.57 10.34 -1.77
C ILE A 108 6.36 10.52 -0.27
N SER A 109 7.22 11.29 0.40
CA SER A 109 7.09 11.58 1.83
C SER A 109 5.76 12.25 2.15
N MET A 110 5.35 13.24 1.36
CA MET A 110 4.09 13.95 1.54
C MET A 110 2.86 13.06 1.26
N ALA A 111 2.96 12.12 0.33
CA ALA A 111 1.91 11.12 0.08
C ALA A 111 1.68 10.18 1.27
N LEU A 112 2.71 9.94 2.07
CA LEU A 112 2.60 9.12 3.28
C LEU A 112 2.17 9.95 4.51
N VAL A 113 2.71 11.16 4.67
CA VAL A 113 2.39 12.06 5.81
C VAL A 113 0.92 12.50 5.82
N VAL A 114 0.28 12.63 4.64
CA VAL A 114 -1.14 13.02 4.55
C VAL A 114 -2.11 11.91 5.00
N SER A 115 -1.62 10.69 5.31
CA SER A 115 -2.47 9.54 5.63
C SER A 115 -3.49 9.76 6.76
N PRO A 116 -3.19 10.45 7.88
CA PRO A 116 -4.18 10.64 8.94
C PRO A 116 -5.32 11.55 8.47
N VAL A 117 -5.00 12.55 7.65
CA VAL A 117 -5.97 13.51 7.09
C VAL A 117 -6.84 12.82 6.04
N ALA A 118 -6.24 12.02 5.15
CA ALA A 118 -6.99 11.23 4.17
C ALA A 118 -7.91 10.18 4.83
N THR A 119 -7.43 9.53 5.90
CA THR A 119 -8.23 8.60 6.70
C THR A 119 -9.40 9.32 7.38
N LEU A 120 -9.15 10.51 7.96
CA LEU A 120 -10.21 11.33 8.57
C LEU A 120 -11.28 11.71 7.55
N THR A 121 -10.84 12.16 6.38
CA THR A 121 -11.72 12.56 5.28
C THR A 121 -12.59 11.40 4.82
N THR A 122 -12.02 10.19 4.76
CA THR A 122 -12.74 8.97 4.40
C THR A 122 -13.81 8.64 5.44
N ARG A 123 -13.50 8.82 6.73
CA ARG A 123 -14.46 8.61 7.82
C ARG A 123 -15.62 9.61 7.78
N LEU A 124 -15.33 10.89 7.54
CA LEU A 124 -16.32 11.97 7.60
C LEU A 124 -17.16 12.09 6.31
N TYR A 125 -16.53 11.92 5.15
CA TYR A 125 -17.12 12.26 3.85
C TYR A 125 -17.15 11.07 2.87
N GLY A 126 -16.67 9.89 3.28
CA GLY A 126 -16.64 8.67 2.47
C GLY A 126 -15.44 8.56 1.53
N THR A 127 -15.17 7.35 1.05
CA THR A 127 -14.02 7.04 0.18
C THR A 127 -14.03 7.84 -1.11
N ARG A 128 -15.18 7.97 -1.79
CA ARG A 128 -15.27 8.68 -3.07
C ARG A 128 -14.80 10.14 -2.96
N THR A 129 -15.23 10.84 -1.90
CA THR A 129 -14.86 12.24 -1.68
C THR A 129 -13.36 12.37 -1.42
N THR A 130 -12.79 11.50 -0.60
CA THR A 130 -11.33 11.43 -0.36
C THR A 130 -10.55 11.27 -1.66
N LEU A 131 -10.96 10.34 -2.52
CA LEU A 131 -10.29 10.12 -3.80
C LEU A 131 -10.38 11.36 -4.70
N LEU A 132 -11.56 11.97 -4.82
CA LEU A 132 -11.76 13.16 -5.66
C LEU A 132 -10.97 14.38 -5.17
N ILE A 133 -10.82 14.56 -3.86
CA ILE A 133 -9.92 15.59 -3.30
C ILE A 133 -8.50 15.36 -3.82
N GLY A 134 -8.02 14.11 -3.75
CA GLY A 134 -6.70 13.76 -4.27
C GLY A 134 -6.55 14.04 -5.77
N VAL A 135 -7.57 13.72 -6.58
CA VAL A 135 -7.57 14.01 -8.02
C VAL A 135 -7.43 15.50 -8.32
N VAL A 136 -8.11 16.35 -7.55
CA VAL A 136 -8.00 17.82 -7.71
C VAL A 136 -6.60 18.30 -7.37
N PHE A 137 -6.02 17.84 -6.26
CA PHE A 137 -4.64 18.18 -5.87
C PHE A 137 -3.62 17.70 -6.91
N GLU A 138 -3.74 16.46 -7.39
CA GLU A 138 -2.88 15.89 -8.41
C GLU A 138 -2.94 16.69 -9.72
N ALA A 139 -4.14 16.96 -10.24
CA ALA A 139 -4.31 17.75 -11.46
C ALA A 139 -3.78 19.18 -11.30
N ALA A 140 -4.13 19.85 -10.20
CA ALA A 140 -3.67 21.20 -9.89
C ALA A 140 -2.14 21.27 -9.80
N SER A 141 -1.50 20.22 -9.26
CA SER A 141 -0.04 20.15 -9.15
C SER A 141 0.65 20.18 -10.52
N PHE A 142 0.16 19.41 -11.49
CA PHE A 142 0.71 19.36 -12.84
C PHE A 142 0.45 20.66 -13.60
N ILE A 143 -0.76 21.21 -13.49
CA ILE A 143 -1.08 22.50 -14.13
C ILE A 143 -0.21 23.61 -13.53
N ALA A 144 -0.04 23.67 -12.22
CA ALA A 144 0.83 24.65 -11.55
C ALA A 144 2.30 24.47 -11.96
N ALA A 145 2.80 23.24 -12.02
CA ALA A 145 4.16 22.94 -12.48
C ALA A 145 4.42 23.43 -13.92
N SER A 146 3.39 23.45 -14.79
CA SER A 146 3.51 23.96 -16.17
C SER A 146 3.83 25.46 -16.25
N PHE A 147 3.63 26.21 -15.17
CA PHE A 147 3.96 27.64 -15.06
C PHE A 147 5.17 27.90 -14.15
N ALA A 148 5.92 26.86 -13.78
CA ALA A 148 7.08 26.99 -12.91
C ALA A 148 8.20 27.77 -13.62
N SER A 149 8.63 28.89 -13.02
CA SER A 149 9.79 29.68 -13.46
C SER A 149 10.94 29.69 -12.45
N LYS A 150 10.65 29.33 -11.20
CA LYS A 150 11.62 29.23 -10.11
C LYS A 150 11.57 27.83 -9.50
N ILE A 151 12.70 27.33 -9.05
CA ILE A 151 12.82 25.97 -8.48
C ILE A 151 11.87 25.73 -7.29
N TRP A 152 11.62 26.75 -6.46
CA TRP A 152 10.68 26.63 -5.33
C TRP A 152 9.23 26.40 -5.78
N HIS A 153 8.85 26.80 -7.01
CA HIS A 153 7.52 26.45 -7.55
C HIS A 153 7.37 24.92 -7.67
N LEU A 154 8.45 24.20 -7.99
CA LEU A 154 8.44 22.74 -8.10
C LEU A 154 8.35 22.05 -6.73
N PHE A 155 8.96 22.63 -5.68
CA PHE A 155 8.77 22.12 -4.31
C PHE A 155 7.30 22.16 -3.89
N LEU A 156 6.60 23.26 -4.18
CA LEU A 156 5.19 23.40 -3.82
C LEU A 156 4.27 22.57 -4.72
N SER A 157 4.48 22.59 -6.03
CA SER A 157 3.64 21.86 -6.99
C SER A 157 3.95 20.36 -6.97
N GLN A 158 5.14 19.95 -7.37
CA GLN A 158 5.49 18.54 -7.52
C GLN A 158 5.89 17.83 -6.23
N GLY A 159 6.41 18.57 -5.25
CA GLY A 159 6.69 18.01 -3.92
C GLY A 159 5.40 17.89 -3.10
N ILE A 160 4.87 19.02 -2.64
CA ILE A 160 3.78 19.03 -1.66
C ILE A 160 2.42 18.72 -2.29
N CYS A 161 2.00 19.50 -3.30
CA CYS A 161 0.66 19.42 -3.87
C CYS A 161 0.41 18.07 -4.56
N PHE A 162 1.35 17.62 -5.40
CA PHE A 162 1.30 16.29 -6.03
C PHE A 162 1.36 15.16 -5.00
N GLY A 163 2.25 15.28 -4.00
CA GLY A 163 2.34 14.30 -2.91
C GLY A 163 1.03 14.15 -2.14
N TRP A 164 0.35 15.26 -1.82
CA TRP A 164 -0.97 15.22 -1.20
C TRP A 164 -2.01 14.56 -2.11
N GLY A 165 -2.05 14.94 -3.39
CA GLY A 165 -2.94 14.33 -4.37
C GLY A 165 -2.82 12.80 -4.44
N MET A 166 -1.58 12.35 -4.62
CA MET A 166 -1.21 10.94 -4.58
C MET A 166 -1.60 10.27 -3.27
N GLY A 167 -1.32 10.89 -2.12
CA GLY A 167 -1.60 10.33 -0.80
C GLY A 167 -3.09 10.16 -0.51
N PHE A 168 -3.92 11.16 -0.83
CA PHE A 168 -5.38 11.06 -0.70
C PHE A 168 -5.94 9.90 -1.54
N GLN A 169 -5.49 9.77 -2.79
CA GLN A 169 -5.91 8.69 -3.67
C GLN A 169 -5.41 7.31 -3.20
N PHE A 170 -4.15 7.23 -2.79
CA PHE A 170 -3.54 5.98 -2.32
C PHE A 170 -4.21 5.48 -1.04
N VAL A 171 -4.34 6.34 -0.03
CA VAL A 171 -4.92 5.97 1.28
C VAL A 171 -6.38 5.57 1.14
N GLY A 172 -7.15 6.27 0.31
CA GLY A 172 -8.55 5.93 0.06
C GLY A 172 -8.75 4.63 -0.72
N SER A 173 -7.78 4.23 -1.55
CA SER A 173 -7.91 3.08 -2.47
C SER A 173 -7.25 1.79 -1.98
N VAL A 174 -6.18 1.88 -1.18
CA VAL A 174 -5.38 0.71 -0.75
C VAL A 174 -6.18 -0.28 0.10
N VAL A 175 -7.19 0.19 0.83
CA VAL A 175 -8.05 -0.66 1.67
C VAL A 175 -9.11 -1.41 0.87
N ILE A 176 -9.40 -1.01 -0.38
CA ILE A 176 -10.57 -1.49 -1.11
C ILE A 176 -10.44 -2.97 -1.46
N ALA A 177 -9.34 -3.41 -2.08
CA ALA A 177 -9.18 -4.82 -2.45
C ALA A 177 -9.33 -5.78 -1.24
N PRO A 178 -8.69 -5.52 -0.07
CA PRO A 178 -8.91 -6.30 1.15
C PRO A 178 -10.36 -6.48 1.61
N GLN A 179 -11.22 -5.48 1.33
CA GLN A 179 -12.63 -5.49 1.75
C GLN A 179 -13.49 -6.42 0.90
N TRP A 180 -13.12 -6.65 -0.37
CA TRP A 180 -13.91 -7.46 -1.31
C TRP A 180 -13.51 -8.94 -1.33
N PHE A 181 -12.29 -9.25 -0.87
CA PHE A 181 -11.70 -10.59 -0.98
C PHE A 181 -11.16 -11.09 0.37
N THR A 182 -11.44 -12.35 0.68
CA THR A 182 -10.83 -13.11 1.78
C THR A 182 -9.82 -14.11 1.26
N THR A 183 -10.22 -15.03 0.37
CA THR A 183 -9.37 -16.13 -0.13
C THR A 183 -8.40 -15.70 -1.23
N ARG A 184 -8.74 -14.65 -1.98
CA ARG A 184 -7.91 -14.10 -3.09
C ARG A 184 -7.41 -12.69 -2.78
N ARG A 185 -7.27 -12.36 -1.49
CA ARG A 185 -7.00 -11.00 -1.01
C ARG A 185 -5.67 -10.47 -1.54
N SER A 186 -4.64 -11.29 -1.50
CA SER A 186 -3.29 -10.89 -1.89
C SER A 186 -3.14 -10.87 -3.40
N LEU A 187 -3.82 -11.77 -4.12
CA LEU A 187 -3.93 -11.69 -5.58
C LEU A 187 -4.57 -10.37 -6.03
N ALA A 188 -5.72 -10.03 -5.45
CA ALA A 188 -6.44 -8.79 -5.76
C ALA A 188 -5.58 -7.55 -5.48
N ASN A 189 -4.90 -7.52 -4.32
CA ASN A 189 -3.99 -6.44 -3.99
C ASN A 189 -2.73 -6.42 -4.88
N GLY A 190 -2.24 -7.59 -5.30
CA GLY A 190 -1.12 -7.73 -6.23
C GLY A 190 -1.43 -7.11 -7.61
N PHE A 191 -2.62 -7.36 -8.17
CA PHE A 191 -3.08 -6.70 -9.39
C PHE A 191 -3.27 -5.20 -9.22
N ALA A 192 -3.91 -4.78 -8.12
CA ALA A 192 -4.08 -3.36 -7.79
C ALA A 192 -2.72 -2.65 -7.69
N ALA A 193 -1.74 -3.26 -7.05
CA ALA A 193 -0.41 -2.71 -6.90
C ALA A 193 0.40 -2.77 -8.21
N ALA A 194 0.22 -3.77 -9.08
CA ALA A 194 0.94 -3.89 -10.36
C ALA A 194 0.75 -2.67 -11.27
N GLY A 195 -0.39 -1.99 -11.15
CA GLY A 195 -0.69 -0.76 -11.87
C GLY A 195 0.40 0.30 -11.78
N SER A 196 1.06 0.47 -10.62
CA SER A 196 2.12 1.47 -10.47
C SER A 196 3.32 1.22 -11.37
N GLY A 197 3.72 -0.05 -11.55
CA GLY A 197 4.86 -0.41 -12.40
C GLY A 197 4.52 -0.26 -13.90
N ILE A 198 3.31 -0.64 -14.30
CA ILE A 198 2.81 -0.45 -15.68
C ILE A 198 2.74 1.04 -16.00
N GLY A 199 2.14 1.83 -15.11
CA GLY A 199 2.07 3.29 -15.23
C GLY A 199 3.46 3.91 -15.29
N GLY A 200 4.40 3.48 -14.44
CA GLY A 200 5.77 3.99 -14.43
C GLY A 200 6.49 3.80 -15.76
N LEU A 201 6.33 2.64 -16.40
CA LEU A 201 6.86 2.37 -17.73
C LEU A 201 6.21 3.27 -18.79
N VAL A 202 4.87 3.29 -18.85
CA VAL A 202 4.10 4.05 -19.84
C VAL A 202 4.38 5.55 -19.72
N TYR A 203 4.34 6.10 -18.51
CA TYR A 203 4.55 7.53 -18.27
C TYR A 203 6.00 7.96 -18.44
N SER A 204 6.98 7.12 -18.11
CA SER A 204 8.38 7.48 -18.39
C SER A 204 8.66 7.62 -19.89
N LEU A 205 8.15 6.70 -20.71
CA LEU A 205 8.35 6.75 -22.16
C LEU A 205 7.54 7.86 -22.82
N SER A 206 6.25 7.99 -22.46
CA SER A 206 5.38 9.01 -23.04
C SER A 206 5.80 10.42 -22.64
N THR A 207 6.20 10.67 -21.38
CA THR A 207 6.70 11.98 -20.95
C THR A 207 7.93 12.39 -21.74
N GLN A 208 8.87 11.47 -21.99
CA GLN A 208 10.04 11.79 -22.80
C GLN A 208 9.65 12.19 -24.24
N ALA A 209 8.71 11.45 -24.85
CA ALA A 209 8.20 11.77 -26.17
C ALA A 209 7.44 13.10 -26.22
N MET A 210 6.63 13.39 -25.20
CA MET A 210 5.89 14.65 -25.08
C MET A 210 6.83 15.85 -24.93
N ILE A 211 7.83 15.76 -24.05
CA ILE A 211 8.80 16.85 -23.88
C ILE A 211 9.50 17.17 -25.21
N LYS A 212 9.87 16.16 -26.00
CA LYS A 212 10.52 16.34 -27.31
C LYS A 212 9.60 16.94 -28.38
N SER A 213 8.31 16.58 -28.37
CA SER A 213 7.38 16.93 -29.46
C SER A 213 6.56 18.20 -29.18
N ILE A 214 6.08 18.38 -27.95
CA ILE A 214 5.17 19.47 -27.56
C ILE A 214 5.75 20.37 -26.46
N GLY A 215 6.95 20.07 -25.96
CA GLY A 215 7.64 20.86 -24.95
C GLY A 215 7.20 20.58 -23.51
N LEU A 216 8.00 21.06 -22.56
CA LEU A 216 7.82 20.79 -21.13
C LEU A 216 6.47 21.30 -20.54
N PRO A 217 6.02 22.55 -20.79
CA PRO A 217 4.76 23.03 -20.21
C PRO A 217 3.54 22.23 -20.69
N TRP A 218 3.49 21.86 -21.97
CA TRP A 218 2.39 21.06 -22.51
C TRP A 218 2.45 19.61 -22.10
N ALA A 219 3.64 19.03 -21.89
CA ALA A 219 3.77 17.72 -21.27
C ALA A 219 3.09 17.69 -19.89
N PHE A 220 3.34 18.70 -19.03
CA PHE A 220 2.67 18.79 -17.74
C PHE A 220 1.16 18.92 -17.83
N ARG A 221 0.67 19.81 -18.70
CA ARG A 221 -0.78 19.99 -18.88
C ARG A 221 -1.46 18.73 -19.36
N THR A 222 -0.85 18.03 -20.31
CA THR A 222 -1.37 16.77 -20.86
C THR A 222 -1.46 15.70 -19.77
N LEU A 223 -0.40 15.52 -18.98
CA LEU A 223 -0.41 14.57 -17.85
C LEU A 223 -1.48 14.91 -16.81
N GLY A 224 -1.60 16.19 -16.43
CA GLY A 224 -2.61 16.65 -15.48
C GLY A 224 -4.04 16.41 -15.96
N ILE A 225 -4.32 16.67 -17.24
CA ILE A 225 -5.65 16.43 -17.85
C ILE A 225 -5.97 14.93 -17.89
N ILE A 226 -5.01 14.09 -18.33
CA ILE A 226 -5.21 12.64 -18.40
C ILE A 226 -5.44 12.07 -16.99
N ALA A 227 -4.60 12.44 -16.02
CA ALA A 227 -4.75 12.04 -14.63
C ALA A 227 -6.13 12.44 -14.08
N PHE A 228 -6.55 13.69 -14.31
CA PHE A 228 -7.85 14.20 -13.87
C PHE A 228 -9.02 13.35 -14.41
N VAL A 229 -9.07 13.13 -15.73
CA VAL A 229 -10.18 12.41 -16.38
C VAL A 229 -10.22 10.96 -15.92
N VAL A 230 -9.07 10.28 -15.95
CA VAL A 230 -9.01 8.84 -15.67
C VAL A 230 -9.21 8.57 -14.18
N ASN A 231 -8.56 9.32 -13.29
CA ASN A 231 -8.72 9.12 -11.86
C ASN A 231 -10.08 9.57 -11.35
N THR A 232 -10.71 10.61 -11.92
CA THR A 232 -12.11 10.94 -11.61
C THR A 232 -13.02 9.77 -11.96
N THR A 233 -12.88 9.22 -13.17
CA THR A 233 -13.70 8.09 -13.62
C THR A 233 -13.54 6.88 -12.68
N CYS A 234 -12.30 6.49 -12.36
CA CYS A 234 -12.04 5.40 -11.43
C CYS A 234 -12.58 5.68 -10.02
N SER A 235 -12.43 6.91 -9.52
CA SER A 235 -12.94 7.31 -8.20
C SER A 235 -14.46 7.24 -8.10
N LEU A 236 -15.17 7.49 -9.20
CA LEU A 236 -16.63 7.36 -9.27
C LEU A 236 -17.07 5.88 -9.32
N LEU A 237 -16.30 5.02 -9.98
CA LEU A 237 -16.60 3.59 -10.13
C LEU A 237 -16.24 2.76 -8.89
N VAL A 238 -15.22 3.14 -8.12
CA VAL A 238 -14.83 2.43 -6.89
C VAL A 238 -15.98 2.40 -5.88
N ARG A 239 -16.17 1.23 -5.26
CA ARG A 239 -17.09 1.02 -4.15
C ARG A 239 -16.33 0.43 -2.96
N ASP A 240 -16.40 1.11 -1.83
CA ASP A 240 -15.92 0.60 -0.55
C ASP A 240 -17.00 -0.24 0.15
N ARG A 241 -16.58 -1.01 1.15
CA ARG A 241 -17.47 -1.77 2.06
C ARG A 241 -17.28 -1.33 3.51
N ASN A 242 -16.91 -0.07 3.75
CA ASN A 242 -16.56 0.40 5.09
C ASN A 242 -17.72 0.26 6.08
N LYS A 243 -18.96 0.51 5.63
CA LYS A 243 -20.18 0.41 6.46
C LYS A 243 -20.52 -1.03 6.82
N GLN A 244 -20.40 -1.95 5.86
CA GLN A 244 -20.69 -3.37 6.04
C GLN A 244 -19.70 -4.01 7.01
N ILE A 245 -18.42 -3.61 6.93
CA ILE A 245 -17.35 -4.10 7.80
C ILE A 245 -17.37 -3.44 9.18
N GLY A 246 -17.92 -2.23 9.30
CA GLY A 246 -17.82 -1.43 10.52
C GLY A 246 -16.41 -0.88 10.76
N SER A 247 -15.71 -0.46 9.70
CA SER A 247 -14.32 0.02 9.79
C SER A 247 -14.18 1.20 10.76
N THR A 248 -13.19 1.16 11.65
CA THR A 248 -13.00 2.21 12.68
C THR A 248 -12.52 3.55 12.10
N GLN A 249 -11.75 3.50 11.02
CA GLN A 249 -11.22 4.65 10.26
C GLN A 249 -10.67 5.77 11.16
N LEU A 250 -10.00 5.40 12.25
CA LEU A 250 -9.35 6.34 13.15
C LEU A 250 -8.04 6.79 12.52
N SER A 251 -7.88 8.10 12.33
CA SER A 251 -6.66 8.69 11.77
C SER A 251 -5.39 8.30 12.52
N PHE A 252 -5.49 8.18 13.85
CA PHE A 252 -4.39 7.78 14.71
C PHE A 252 -4.91 7.03 15.93
N ASP A 253 -4.93 5.69 15.85
CA ASP A 253 -5.27 4.83 16.99
C ASP A 253 -4.01 4.38 17.75
N TYR A 254 -3.65 5.13 18.79
CA TYR A 254 -2.49 4.85 19.63
C TYR A 254 -2.55 3.49 20.33
N ARG A 255 -3.75 2.87 20.46
CA ARG A 255 -3.91 1.56 21.11
C ARG A 255 -3.24 0.46 20.31
N LEU A 256 -3.08 0.64 18.99
CA LEU A 256 -2.43 -0.33 18.11
C LEU A 256 -0.94 -0.50 18.45
N PHE A 257 -0.26 0.53 18.97
CA PHE A 257 1.13 0.42 19.42
C PHE A 257 1.31 -0.52 20.62
N LYS A 258 0.23 -0.79 21.38
CA LYS A 258 0.28 -1.77 22.47
C LYS A 258 0.28 -3.21 21.97
N ARG A 259 -0.09 -3.44 20.70
CA ARG A 259 -0.11 -4.78 20.10
C ARG A 259 1.28 -5.09 19.53
N PRO A 260 2.04 -6.05 20.10
CA PRO A 260 3.40 -6.35 19.64
C PRO A 260 3.44 -6.83 18.17
N GLN A 261 2.38 -7.47 17.69
CA GLN A 261 2.26 -7.91 16.29
C GLN A 261 2.32 -6.71 15.33
N PHE A 262 1.67 -5.60 15.69
CA PHE A 262 1.68 -4.38 14.90
C PHE A 262 3.06 -3.74 14.87
N LEU A 263 3.77 -3.72 16.00
CA LEU A 263 5.16 -3.22 16.07
C LEU A 263 6.09 -4.03 15.16
N GLY A 264 5.92 -5.35 15.11
CA GLY A 264 6.66 -6.21 14.19
C GLY A 264 6.38 -5.89 12.72
N LEU A 265 5.13 -5.64 12.35
CA LEU A 265 4.76 -5.20 10.99
C LEU A 265 5.34 -3.81 10.65
N LEU A 266 5.34 -2.87 11.59
CA LEU A 266 5.97 -1.57 11.41
C LEU A 266 7.48 -1.69 11.20
N ALA A 267 8.17 -2.51 11.99
CA ALA A 267 9.59 -2.76 11.85
C ALA A 267 9.94 -3.44 10.51
N PHE A 268 9.13 -4.43 10.09
CA PHE A 268 9.23 -5.05 8.76
C PHE A 268 9.10 -4.01 7.64
N GLY A 269 8.07 -3.15 7.71
CA GLY A 269 7.87 -2.10 6.71
C GLY A 269 9.00 -1.08 6.70
N PHE A 270 9.47 -0.66 7.88
CA PHE A 270 10.52 0.36 8.02
C PHE A 270 11.82 -0.09 7.36
N LEU A 271 12.28 -1.30 7.68
CA LEU A 271 13.49 -1.87 7.07
C LEU A 271 13.30 -2.17 5.58
N SER A 272 12.13 -2.67 5.17
CA SER A 272 11.81 -2.90 3.76
C SER A 272 11.89 -1.62 2.95
N MET A 273 11.36 -0.50 3.47
CA MET A 273 11.43 0.80 2.81
C MET A 273 12.85 1.37 2.75
N LEU A 274 13.67 1.15 3.79
CA LEU A 274 15.07 1.56 3.76
C LEU A 274 15.84 0.89 2.62
N GLY A 275 15.62 -0.40 2.37
CA GLY A 275 16.23 -1.10 1.23
C GLY A 275 15.60 -0.73 -0.10
N TYR A 276 14.26 -0.68 -0.16
CA TYR A 276 13.51 -0.43 -1.39
C TYR A 276 13.84 0.90 -2.05
N VAL A 277 13.91 1.98 -1.25
CA VAL A 277 14.15 3.32 -1.79
C VAL A 277 15.58 3.48 -2.32
N VAL A 278 16.60 2.99 -1.60
CA VAL A 278 17.98 2.93 -2.13
C VAL A 278 18.00 2.12 -3.44
N LEU A 279 17.42 0.93 -3.46
CA LEU A 279 17.39 0.10 -4.66
C LEU A 279 16.75 0.82 -5.86
N LEU A 280 15.65 1.52 -5.64
CA LEU A 280 14.90 2.22 -6.69
C LEU A 280 15.70 3.36 -7.33
N PHE A 281 16.39 4.17 -6.52
CA PHE A 281 17.08 5.38 -6.99
C PHE A 281 18.57 5.18 -7.26
N SER A 282 19.26 4.41 -6.41
CA SER A 282 20.70 4.17 -6.54
C SER A 282 21.05 3.19 -7.66
N LEU A 283 20.16 2.29 -8.10
CA LEU A 283 20.46 1.34 -9.18
C LEU A 283 20.75 2.03 -10.54
N PRO A 284 19.91 2.96 -11.04
CA PRO A 284 20.25 3.78 -12.21
C PRO A 284 21.55 4.59 -12.04
N ASN A 285 21.81 5.14 -10.85
CA ASN A 285 23.02 5.91 -10.58
C ASN A 285 24.28 5.03 -10.58
N TYR A 286 24.17 3.83 -10.02
CA TYR A 286 25.23 2.84 -10.04
C TYR A 286 25.64 2.47 -11.48
N ALA A 287 24.69 2.31 -12.39
CA ALA A 287 24.97 2.01 -13.79
C ALA A 287 25.96 3.02 -14.42
N ARG A 288 25.85 4.31 -14.06
CA ARG A 288 26.76 5.36 -14.52
C ARG A 288 28.18 5.16 -14.02
N THR A 289 28.35 4.73 -12.78
CA THR A 289 29.68 4.49 -12.18
C THR A 289 30.42 3.32 -12.82
N VAL A 290 29.69 2.39 -13.44
CA VAL A 290 30.27 1.26 -14.18
C VAL A 290 30.48 1.59 -15.66
N GLY A 291 30.42 2.87 -16.04
CA GLY A 291 30.71 3.35 -17.40
C GLY A 291 29.52 3.31 -18.35
N MET A 292 28.29 3.09 -17.86
CA MET A 292 27.10 3.12 -18.71
C MET A 292 26.62 4.56 -18.97
N THR A 293 25.95 4.74 -20.09
CA THR A 293 25.34 6.03 -20.46
C THR A 293 24.14 6.38 -19.58
N ALA A 294 23.77 7.66 -19.53
CA ALA A 294 22.56 8.09 -18.84
C ALA A 294 21.28 7.44 -19.40
N SER A 295 21.24 7.20 -20.72
CA SER A 295 20.12 6.48 -21.35
C SER A 295 20.04 5.04 -20.86
N GLN A 296 21.17 4.33 -20.74
CA GLN A 296 21.20 2.96 -20.22
C GLN A 296 20.75 2.89 -18.75
N GLY A 297 21.20 3.82 -17.90
CA GLY A 297 20.72 3.91 -16.52
C GLY A 297 19.21 4.13 -16.41
N SER A 298 18.65 5.00 -17.26
CA SER A 298 17.20 5.21 -17.35
C SER A 298 16.45 3.96 -17.80
N ILE A 299 16.97 3.22 -18.77
CA ILE A 299 16.40 1.93 -19.21
C ILE A 299 16.41 0.91 -18.06
N ILE A 300 17.48 0.83 -17.28
CA ILE A 300 17.56 -0.07 -16.11
C ILE A 300 16.48 0.27 -15.09
N GLY A 301 16.27 1.55 -14.78
CA GLY A 301 15.17 1.98 -13.90
C GLY A 301 13.78 1.67 -14.45
N ALA A 302 13.57 1.83 -15.77
CA ALA A 302 12.31 1.47 -16.42
C ALA A 302 12.04 -0.05 -16.36
N VAL A 303 13.07 -0.86 -16.61
CA VAL A 303 12.99 -2.33 -16.52
C VAL A 303 12.77 -2.79 -15.08
N LEU A 304 13.33 -2.09 -14.09
CA LEU A 304 13.07 -2.37 -12.67
C LEU A 304 11.57 -2.19 -12.33
N ASN A 305 10.95 -1.13 -12.85
CA ASN A 305 9.50 -0.90 -12.69
C ASN A 305 8.66 -1.95 -13.44
N LEU A 306 9.10 -2.38 -14.63
CA LEU A 306 8.48 -3.51 -15.34
C LEU A 306 8.56 -4.80 -14.51
N GLY A 307 9.72 -5.08 -13.92
CA GLY A 307 9.92 -6.21 -12.99
C GLY A 307 8.90 -6.15 -11.85
N GLN A 308 8.73 -4.99 -11.20
CA GLN A 308 7.74 -4.81 -10.15
C GLN A 308 6.30 -5.07 -10.63
N ALA A 309 5.93 -4.58 -11.82
CA ALA A 309 4.60 -4.85 -12.39
C ALA A 309 4.35 -6.35 -12.58
N MET A 310 5.36 -7.07 -13.08
CA MET A 310 5.27 -8.50 -13.35
C MET A 310 5.32 -9.36 -12.07
N GLY A 311 6.06 -8.93 -11.05
CA GLY A 311 6.24 -9.70 -9.82
C GLY A 311 5.07 -9.63 -8.84
N ARG A 312 4.37 -8.49 -8.77
CA ARG A 312 3.31 -8.27 -7.76
C ARG A 312 2.13 -9.25 -7.85
N PRO A 313 1.53 -9.54 -9.03
CA PRO A 313 0.42 -10.48 -9.10
C PRO A 313 0.79 -11.94 -8.78
N PRO A 314 1.90 -12.53 -9.29
CA PRO A 314 2.34 -13.86 -8.90
C PRO A 314 2.65 -13.98 -7.40
N ILE A 315 3.33 -13.00 -6.81
CA ILE A 315 3.61 -12.99 -5.37
C ILE A 315 2.29 -12.97 -4.58
N GLY A 316 1.33 -12.15 -5.00
CA GLY A 316 -0.01 -12.13 -4.43
C GLY A 316 -0.71 -13.49 -4.56
N TYR A 317 -0.73 -14.08 -5.75
CA TYR A 317 -1.35 -15.39 -6.03
C TYR A 317 -0.82 -16.48 -5.09
N PHE A 318 0.50 -16.68 -5.07
CA PHE A 318 1.13 -17.75 -4.28
C PHE A 318 1.07 -17.48 -2.78
N SER A 319 1.00 -16.22 -2.35
CA SER A 319 0.84 -15.87 -0.94
C SER A 319 -0.50 -16.28 -0.35
N ASP A 320 -1.58 -16.28 -1.13
CA ASP A 320 -2.88 -16.73 -0.67
C ASP A 320 -2.93 -18.26 -0.45
N SER A 321 -2.08 -19.04 -1.14
CA SER A 321 -1.96 -20.49 -0.94
C SER A 321 -0.89 -20.90 0.08
N LEU A 322 0.31 -20.31 0.00
CA LEU A 322 1.48 -20.72 0.79
C LEU A 322 1.55 -20.07 2.17
N GLY A 323 0.72 -19.06 2.44
CA GLY A 323 0.77 -18.22 3.63
C GLY A 323 1.32 -16.84 3.28
N ARG A 324 0.61 -15.80 3.73
CA ARG A 324 0.93 -14.41 3.37
C ARG A 324 2.21 -13.95 4.02
N LEU A 325 2.42 -14.31 5.28
CA LEU A 325 3.64 -13.97 6.01
C LEU A 325 4.82 -14.79 5.46
N ASN A 326 4.60 -16.05 5.09
CA ASN A 326 5.63 -16.93 4.52
C ASN A 326 6.17 -16.33 3.22
N MET A 327 5.27 -16.04 2.28
CA MET A 327 5.67 -15.50 0.97
C MET A 327 6.29 -14.12 1.09
N ALA A 328 5.74 -13.24 1.92
CA ALA A 328 6.30 -11.91 2.10
C ALA A 328 7.73 -11.97 2.67
N ALA A 329 7.97 -12.78 3.69
CA ALA A 329 9.30 -12.89 4.29
C ALA A 329 10.29 -13.56 3.33
N SER A 330 9.91 -14.65 2.65
CA SER A 330 10.79 -15.35 1.71
C SER A 330 11.15 -14.49 0.49
N MET A 331 10.20 -13.79 -0.12
CA MET A 331 10.48 -12.91 -1.27
C MET A 331 11.27 -11.66 -0.88
N THR A 332 11.01 -11.10 0.31
CA THR A 332 11.81 -9.99 0.87
C THR A 332 13.25 -10.44 1.11
N GLY A 333 13.45 -11.64 1.67
CA GLY A 333 14.77 -12.23 1.88
C GLY A 333 15.49 -12.51 0.56
N LEU A 334 14.77 -13.05 -0.44
CA LEU A 334 15.29 -13.26 -1.79
C LEU A 334 15.75 -11.96 -2.43
N CYS A 335 15.01 -10.85 -2.25
CA CYS A 335 15.43 -9.52 -2.71
C CYS A 335 16.76 -9.10 -2.07
N GLY A 336 16.91 -9.31 -0.75
CA GLY A 336 18.16 -9.04 -0.04
C GLY A 336 19.34 -9.86 -0.60
N VAL A 337 19.14 -11.15 -0.83
CA VAL A 337 20.15 -12.03 -1.43
C VAL A 337 20.50 -11.59 -2.85
N LEU A 338 19.52 -11.27 -3.69
CA LEU A 338 19.77 -10.78 -5.05
C LEU A 338 20.58 -9.47 -5.05
N CYS A 339 20.34 -8.57 -4.10
CA CYS A 339 21.15 -7.35 -3.95
C CYS A 339 22.62 -7.70 -3.62
N LEU A 340 22.84 -8.59 -2.65
CA LEU A 340 24.19 -8.95 -2.22
C LEU A 340 24.97 -9.78 -3.25
N VAL A 341 24.29 -10.68 -3.96
CA VAL A 341 24.93 -11.68 -4.84
C VAL A 341 24.93 -11.26 -6.30
N VAL A 342 23.89 -10.59 -6.79
CA VAL A 342 23.80 -10.20 -8.19
C VAL A 342 24.22 -8.74 -8.37
N TRP A 343 23.58 -7.80 -7.66
CA TRP A 343 23.84 -6.37 -7.87
C TRP A 343 25.28 -5.99 -7.51
N ASN A 344 25.83 -6.51 -6.41
CA ASN A 344 27.21 -6.25 -6.01
C ASN A 344 28.26 -6.56 -7.11
N PHE A 345 28.00 -7.61 -7.91
CA PHE A 345 28.90 -8.06 -8.97
C PHE A 345 28.45 -7.64 -10.38
N ALA A 346 27.33 -6.92 -10.49
CA ALA A 346 26.78 -6.51 -11.77
C ALA A 346 27.65 -5.40 -12.40
N LYS A 347 28.53 -5.77 -13.32
CA LYS A 347 29.40 -4.83 -14.05
C LYS A 347 29.07 -4.66 -15.53
N SER A 348 28.10 -5.42 -16.05
CA SER A 348 27.67 -5.34 -17.44
C SER A 348 26.20 -4.94 -17.54
N PHE A 349 25.85 -4.34 -18.67
CA PHE A 349 24.47 -3.90 -18.92
C PHE A 349 23.49 -5.07 -18.85
N GLY A 350 23.86 -6.23 -19.42
CA GLY A 350 23.02 -7.44 -19.38
C GLY A 350 22.73 -7.95 -17.96
N VAL A 351 23.74 -7.95 -17.07
CA VAL A 351 23.54 -8.40 -15.68
C VAL A 351 22.67 -7.41 -14.90
N LEU A 352 22.80 -6.10 -15.14
CA LEU A 352 21.92 -5.11 -14.53
C LEU A 352 20.48 -5.20 -15.04
N ILE A 353 20.27 -5.51 -16.32
CA ILE A 353 18.93 -5.77 -16.86
C ILE A 353 18.32 -7.03 -16.24
N PHE A 354 19.09 -8.12 -16.13
CA PHE A 354 18.65 -9.33 -15.44
C PHE A 354 18.26 -9.04 -13.99
N PHE A 355 19.11 -8.32 -13.25
CA PHE A 355 18.82 -7.91 -11.88
C PHE A 355 17.59 -6.99 -11.80
N ALA A 356 17.42 -6.05 -12.72
CA ALA A 356 16.25 -5.17 -12.75
C ALA A 356 14.94 -5.96 -12.92
N ILE A 357 14.92 -7.00 -13.76
CA ILE A 357 13.72 -7.84 -13.94
C ILE A 357 13.43 -8.65 -12.67
N PHE A 358 14.39 -9.46 -12.21
CA PHE A 358 14.17 -10.40 -11.11
C PHE A 358 14.18 -9.72 -9.74
N GLY A 359 15.16 -8.84 -9.51
CA GLY A 359 15.23 -7.99 -8.32
C GLY A 359 14.04 -7.06 -8.24
N GLY A 360 13.62 -6.44 -9.35
CA GLY A 360 12.40 -5.63 -9.40
C GLY A 360 11.13 -6.42 -9.07
N ALA A 361 11.02 -7.66 -9.58
CA ALA A 361 9.87 -8.53 -9.29
C ALA A 361 9.68 -8.80 -7.80
N VAL A 362 10.77 -8.93 -7.02
CA VAL A 362 10.70 -9.20 -5.58
C VAL A 362 10.85 -7.95 -4.71
N ALA A 363 11.48 -6.88 -5.19
CA ALA A 363 11.68 -5.64 -4.42
C ALA A 363 10.36 -4.99 -3.98
N GLY A 364 9.34 -5.09 -4.84
CA GLY A 364 8.00 -4.55 -4.59
C GLY A 364 7.10 -5.42 -3.72
N THR A 365 7.60 -6.52 -3.14
CA THR A 365 6.82 -7.46 -2.32
C THR A 365 6.01 -6.76 -1.24
N TYR A 366 6.62 -5.80 -0.54
CA TYR A 366 5.95 -5.04 0.52
C TYR A 366 4.62 -4.44 0.06
N TRP A 367 4.61 -3.75 -1.08
CA TRP A 367 3.40 -3.10 -1.62
C TRP A 367 2.32 -4.10 -2.07
N ALA A 368 2.72 -5.29 -2.50
CA ALA A 368 1.76 -6.35 -2.88
C ALA A 368 1.07 -6.98 -1.67
N VAL A 369 1.74 -7.02 -0.50
CA VAL A 369 1.29 -7.82 0.65
C VAL A 369 0.90 -7.01 1.88
N VAL A 370 1.26 -5.72 1.96
CA VAL A 370 1.03 -4.89 3.16
C VAL A 370 -0.41 -4.87 3.61
N ALA A 371 -1.38 -4.59 2.74
CA ALA A 371 -2.78 -4.53 3.13
C ALA A 371 -3.35 -5.93 3.49
N PRO A 372 -3.11 -7.00 2.70
CA PRO A 372 -3.48 -8.36 3.08
C PRO A 372 -2.88 -8.86 4.41
N ILE A 373 -1.61 -8.58 4.68
CA ILE A 373 -0.93 -8.99 5.92
C ILE A 373 -1.44 -8.19 7.11
N THR A 374 -1.59 -6.87 6.97
CA THR A 374 -2.18 -6.06 8.04
C THR A 374 -3.60 -6.53 8.35
N THR A 375 -4.38 -6.93 7.34
CA THR A 375 -5.70 -7.52 7.56
C THR A 375 -5.63 -8.85 8.32
N GLU A 376 -4.67 -9.71 7.99
CA GLU A 376 -4.47 -11.01 8.65
C GLU A 376 -4.07 -10.85 10.13
N VAL A 377 -3.21 -9.88 10.41
CA VAL A 377 -2.64 -9.68 11.75
C VAL A 377 -3.56 -8.85 12.64
N MET A 378 -4.13 -7.77 12.12
CA MET A 378 -4.89 -6.78 12.89
C MET A 378 -6.41 -6.96 12.78
N GLY A 379 -6.87 -7.73 11.79
CA GLY A 379 -8.28 -7.81 11.41
C GLY A 379 -8.69 -6.71 10.42
N ILE A 380 -9.77 -6.97 9.69
CA ILE A 380 -10.28 -6.06 8.64
C ILE A 380 -10.87 -4.76 9.22
N VAL A 381 -11.39 -4.79 10.45
CA VAL A 381 -12.00 -3.64 11.13
C VAL A 381 -10.97 -2.55 11.43
N ASP A 382 -9.79 -2.96 11.92
CA ASP A 382 -8.68 -2.08 12.29
C ASP A 382 -7.77 -1.72 11.11
N LEU A 383 -7.99 -2.31 9.92
CA LEU A 383 -7.12 -2.17 8.74
C LEU A 383 -6.82 -0.71 8.39
N SER A 384 -7.85 0.13 8.24
CA SER A 384 -7.70 1.53 7.84
C SER A 384 -6.87 2.32 8.85
N SER A 385 -7.14 2.12 10.14
CA SER A 385 -6.44 2.79 11.24
C SER A 385 -4.98 2.34 11.35
N ALA A 386 -4.74 1.03 11.19
CA ALA A 386 -3.40 0.44 11.19
C ALA A 386 -2.56 0.92 10.00
N LEU A 387 -3.13 0.98 8.80
CA LEU A 387 -2.43 1.48 7.62
C LEU A 387 -2.14 2.98 7.71
N SER A 388 -3.06 3.79 8.27
CA SER A 388 -2.81 5.21 8.52
C SER A 388 -1.52 5.45 9.32
N ILE A 389 -1.37 4.76 10.44
CA ILE A 389 -0.15 4.81 11.27
C ILE A 389 1.06 4.25 10.52
N THR A 390 0.87 3.15 9.78
CA THR A 390 1.94 2.54 8.97
C THR A 390 2.54 3.56 8.01
N TRP A 391 1.72 4.30 7.27
CA TRP A 391 2.20 5.31 6.33
C TRP A 391 2.96 6.44 7.02
N LEU A 392 2.46 6.92 8.16
CA LEU A 392 3.15 7.96 8.94
C LEU A 392 4.55 7.48 9.39
N VAL A 393 4.67 6.24 9.87
CA VAL A 393 5.96 5.66 10.27
C VAL A 393 6.88 5.46 9.06
N LEU A 394 6.34 5.03 7.92
CA LEU A 394 7.10 4.81 6.69
C LEU A 394 7.52 6.09 5.95
N ALA A 395 6.97 7.24 6.30
CA ALA A 395 7.45 8.52 5.79
C ALA A 395 8.93 8.76 6.13
N LEU A 396 9.40 8.33 7.31
CA LEU A 396 10.79 8.48 7.72
C LEU A 396 11.78 7.68 6.85
N PRO A 397 11.68 6.35 6.73
CA PRO A 397 12.63 5.57 5.95
C PRO A 397 12.56 5.96 4.47
N THR A 398 11.39 6.28 3.93
CA THR A 398 11.28 6.72 2.53
C THR A 398 11.94 8.08 2.27
N THR A 399 11.97 8.98 3.26
CA THR A 399 12.65 10.29 3.16
C THR A 399 14.16 10.17 3.28
N PHE A 400 14.65 9.37 4.23
CA PHE A 400 16.08 9.36 4.60
C PHE A 400 16.88 8.23 3.95
N SER A 401 16.24 7.21 3.38
CA SER A 401 16.90 6.04 2.78
C SER A 401 17.94 6.40 1.71
N GLU A 402 17.56 7.14 0.67
CA GLU A 402 18.48 7.49 -0.42
C GLU A 402 19.61 8.43 0.06
N PRO A 403 19.36 9.49 0.88
CA PRO A 403 20.43 10.26 1.49
C PRO A 403 21.43 9.41 2.29
N ILE A 404 20.95 8.47 3.12
CA ILE A 404 21.81 7.52 3.84
C ILE A 404 22.63 6.69 2.85
N GLY A 405 21.99 6.16 1.80
CA GLY A 405 22.66 5.40 0.75
C GLY A 405 23.78 6.19 0.08
N LEU A 406 23.52 7.44 -0.31
CA LEU A 406 24.49 8.30 -0.99
C LEU A 406 25.63 8.76 -0.08
N GLU A 407 25.38 9.03 1.20
CA GLU A 407 26.45 9.32 2.17
C GLU A 407 27.40 8.13 2.35
N ILE A 408 26.85 6.90 2.38
CA ILE A 408 27.66 5.68 2.39
C ILE A 408 28.52 5.59 1.11
N VAL A 409 27.96 5.95 -0.05
CA VAL A 409 28.72 6.01 -1.32
C VAL A 409 29.83 7.05 -1.25
N ALA A 410 29.54 8.24 -0.73
CA ALA A 410 30.50 9.34 -0.61
C ALA A 410 31.67 8.96 0.31
N PHE A 411 31.39 8.29 1.43
CA PHE A 411 32.39 7.82 2.37
C PHE A 411 33.28 6.71 1.78
N ASN A 412 32.68 5.72 1.09
CA ASN A 412 33.43 4.58 0.54
C ASN A 412 34.07 4.86 -0.84
N GLY A 413 33.64 5.92 -1.54
CA GLY A 413 34.01 6.20 -2.92
C GLY A 413 33.42 5.23 -3.95
N ASN A 414 32.52 4.31 -3.54
CA ASN A 414 31.88 3.33 -4.41
C ASN A 414 30.50 2.90 -3.87
N TYR A 415 29.72 2.20 -4.69
CA TYR A 415 28.37 1.75 -4.35
C TYR A 415 28.30 0.48 -3.49
N THR A 416 29.42 -0.21 -3.25
CA THR A 416 29.42 -1.48 -2.50
C THR A 416 28.78 -1.32 -1.13
N GLY A 417 29.09 -0.22 -0.42
CA GLY A 417 28.50 0.05 0.90
C GLY A 417 26.98 0.23 0.85
N ALA A 418 26.46 0.98 -0.13
CA ALA A 418 25.03 1.19 -0.31
C ALA A 418 24.29 -0.09 -0.75
N ILE A 419 24.94 -0.93 -1.56
CA ILE A 419 24.41 -2.25 -1.96
C ILE A 419 24.34 -3.18 -0.75
N MET A 420 25.39 -3.22 0.09
CA MET A 420 25.41 -4.00 1.33
C MET A 420 24.32 -3.53 2.29
N PHE A 421 24.21 -2.22 2.52
CA PHE A 421 23.13 -1.63 3.32
C PHE A 421 21.76 -2.09 2.82
N THR A 422 21.50 -1.96 1.52
CA THR A 422 20.23 -2.38 0.91
C THR A 422 19.94 -3.86 1.15
N GLY A 423 20.91 -4.74 0.87
CA GLY A 423 20.75 -6.18 1.05
C GLY A 423 20.47 -6.58 2.50
N PHE A 424 21.21 -6.01 3.46
CA PHE A 424 21.02 -6.30 4.88
C PHE A 424 19.72 -5.72 5.43
N MET A 425 19.25 -4.56 4.95
CA MET A 425 17.93 -4.04 5.34
C MET A 425 16.80 -4.97 4.91
N TYR A 426 16.85 -5.50 3.68
CA TYR A 426 15.90 -6.50 3.21
C TYR A 426 15.98 -7.82 4.01
N LEU A 427 17.17 -8.32 4.31
CA LEU A 427 17.35 -9.52 5.13
C LEU A 427 16.83 -9.31 6.56
N GLY A 428 17.11 -8.16 7.17
CA GLY A 428 16.60 -7.81 8.49
C GLY A 428 15.07 -7.73 8.51
N ALA A 429 14.46 -7.13 7.48
CA ALA A 429 13.02 -7.11 7.30
C ALA A 429 12.43 -8.53 7.20
N ALA A 430 13.06 -9.40 6.41
CA ALA A 430 12.63 -10.79 6.26
C ALA A 430 12.71 -11.56 7.59
N ILE A 431 13.78 -11.39 8.35
CA ILE A 431 13.96 -12.02 9.67
C ILE A 431 12.88 -11.55 10.64
N ILE A 432 12.64 -10.24 10.74
CA ILE A 432 11.60 -9.69 11.62
C ILE A 432 10.22 -10.25 11.24
N LEU A 433 9.88 -10.27 9.95
CA LEU A 433 8.60 -10.81 9.53
C LEU A 433 8.49 -12.33 9.79
N TRP A 434 9.60 -13.07 9.68
CA TRP A 434 9.65 -14.49 10.04
C TRP A 434 9.44 -14.72 11.54
N LEU A 435 9.93 -13.81 12.39
CA LEU A 435 9.66 -13.83 13.82
C LEU A 435 8.18 -13.53 14.12
N VAL A 436 7.60 -12.51 13.47
CA VAL A 436 6.16 -12.18 13.58
C VAL A 436 5.30 -13.38 13.16
N ARG A 437 5.69 -14.08 12.11
CA ARG A 437 5.05 -15.32 11.68
C ARG A 437 5.07 -16.40 12.77
N ALA A 438 6.23 -16.69 13.34
CA ALA A 438 6.36 -17.70 14.39
C ALA A 438 5.55 -17.33 15.65
N TRP A 439 5.41 -16.04 15.94
CA TRP A 439 4.51 -15.53 16.99
C TRP A 439 3.04 -15.76 16.64
N LYS A 440 2.64 -15.42 15.41
CA LYS A 440 1.24 -15.53 14.95
C LYS A 440 0.74 -16.97 14.96
N ILE A 441 1.57 -17.93 14.53
CA ILE A 441 1.28 -19.37 14.65
C ILE A 441 0.95 -19.74 16.11
N GLY A 442 1.69 -19.16 17.06
CA GLY A 442 1.46 -19.43 18.48
C GLY A 442 0.15 -18.89 19.02
N GLU A 443 -0.27 -17.72 18.56
CA GLU A 443 -1.56 -17.12 18.91
C GLU A 443 -2.73 -17.95 18.33
N GLU A 444 -2.59 -18.45 17.10
CA GLU A 444 -3.58 -19.34 16.47
C GLU A 444 -3.71 -20.67 17.23
N GLU A 445 -2.59 -21.30 17.59
CA GLU A 445 -2.60 -22.53 18.41
C GLU A 445 -3.28 -22.32 19.77
N GLU A 446 -3.05 -21.18 20.42
CA GLU A 446 -3.68 -20.85 21.70
C GLU A 446 -5.19 -20.63 21.53
N ASN A 447 -5.62 -19.99 20.44
CA ASN A 447 -7.03 -19.78 20.13
C ASN A 447 -7.73 -21.11 19.77
N GLU A 448 -7.09 -21.97 18.99
CA GLU A 448 -7.57 -23.33 18.68
C GLU A 448 -7.73 -24.16 19.97
N ALA A 449 -6.78 -24.06 20.91
CA ALA A 449 -6.86 -24.73 22.20
C ALA A 449 -8.02 -24.20 23.07
N LYS A 450 -8.31 -22.89 23.05
CA LYS A 450 -9.45 -22.28 23.75
C LYS A 450 -10.80 -22.70 23.17
N VAL A 451 -10.91 -22.81 21.85
CA VAL A 451 -12.14 -23.26 21.18
C VAL A 451 -12.38 -24.76 21.38
N GLY A 452 -11.32 -25.57 21.33
CA GLY A 452 -11.42 -27.02 21.52
C GLY A 452 -11.69 -27.48 22.96
N SER A 453 -11.53 -26.61 23.97
CA SER A 453 -11.66 -26.96 25.39
C SER A 453 -13.02 -26.68 26.03
N GLY A 454 -13.93 -25.94 25.38
CA GLY A 454 -15.35 -25.84 25.75
C GLY A 454 -15.70 -25.43 27.21
N VAL A 455 -14.77 -25.02 28.07
CA VAL A 455 -15.03 -24.81 29.51
C VAL A 455 -14.31 -23.58 30.09
N VAL A 456 -15.13 -22.82 30.84
CA VAL A 456 -14.89 -21.88 31.93
C VAL A 456 -13.50 -21.96 32.58
N VAL A 457 -12.90 -20.77 32.75
CA VAL A 457 -11.68 -20.54 33.52
C VAL A 457 -11.77 -21.17 34.92
N SER A 458 -10.81 -22.04 35.24
CA SER A 458 -10.30 -22.20 36.61
C SER A 458 -8.80 -22.49 36.58
N PRO A 459 -8.02 -21.95 37.54
CA PRO A 459 -6.58 -21.81 37.40
C PRO A 459 -5.81 -23.03 37.89
N VAL A 460 -4.77 -23.38 37.12
CA VAL A 460 -3.49 -24.04 37.48
C VAL A 460 -3.52 -25.19 38.52
N PRO A 461 -2.96 -26.36 38.17
CA PRO A 461 -2.22 -27.18 39.13
C PRO A 461 -0.70 -27.09 38.94
N ARG A 462 -0.03 -27.17 40.09
CA ARG A 462 1.40 -27.02 40.35
C ARG A 462 2.30 -28.03 39.64
N ALA A 463 3.56 -27.62 39.56
CA ALA A 463 4.73 -28.39 39.20
C ALA A 463 4.93 -29.64 40.06
N ASP A 464 5.41 -30.70 39.41
CA ASP A 464 6.27 -31.69 40.05
C ASP A 464 7.53 -31.90 39.18
N SER A 465 8.64 -31.99 39.90
CA SER A 465 10.01 -32.22 39.45
C SER A 465 10.22 -33.67 39.01
N ASP A 466 11.04 -33.90 37.98
CA ASP A 466 12.27 -34.72 38.10
C ASP A 466 13.04 -34.83 36.77
N GLY A 467 14.33 -35.11 36.91
CA GLY A 467 15.43 -34.82 35.99
C GLY A 467 15.40 -35.41 34.58
N HIS A 468 15.99 -34.66 33.63
CA HIS A 468 17.20 -35.14 32.94
C HIS A 468 17.90 -34.00 32.17
N LEU A 469 19.19 -33.84 32.49
CA LEU A 469 20.11 -32.79 32.03
C LEU A 469 20.73 -33.16 30.66
N SER A 470 19.90 -33.31 29.62
CA SER A 470 20.36 -33.56 28.25
C SER A 470 19.29 -33.15 27.22
N GLY A 471 19.16 -31.85 26.95
CA GLY A 471 18.20 -31.38 25.94
C GLY A 471 17.87 -29.89 25.94
N ILE A 472 18.83 -29.03 26.28
CA ILE A 472 18.59 -27.59 26.46
C ILE A 472 18.50 -26.82 25.11
N LEU A 473 18.77 -27.46 23.96
CA LEU A 473 18.65 -26.83 22.64
C LEU A 473 17.40 -27.23 21.82
N ALA A 474 16.49 -28.05 22.36
CA ALA A 474 15.34 -28.60 21.63
C ALA A 474 13.94 -28.32 22.24
N LYS A 475 13.80 -27.39 23.20
CA LYS A 475 12.55 -27.25 23.98
C LYS A 475 12.00 -25.83 24.12
N SER A 476 12.11 -24.98 23.08
CA SER A 476 11.25 -23.80 23.01
C SER A 476 10.17 -24.02 21.95
N PRO A 477 8.87 -24.00 22.30
CA PRO A 477 7.75 -24.06 21.33
C PRO A 477 7.92 -23.03 20.21
N PHE A 478 8.55 -21.90 20.54
CA PHE A 478 8.87 -20.84 19.61
C PHE A 478 9.87 -21.27 18.51
N LEU A 479 10.94 -21.98 18.89
CA LEU A 479 11.94 -22.47 17.93
C LEU A 479 11.32 -23.47 16.93
N LYS A 480 10.39 -24.30 17.41
CA LYS A 480 9.65 -25.24 16.55
C LYS A 480 8.77 -24.50 15.54
N ARG A 481 8.07 -23.44 15.98
CA ARG A 481 7.24 -22.57 15.11
C ARG A 481 8.09 -21.84 14.06
N LEU A 482 9.35 -21.55 14.37
CA LEU A 482 10.30 -20.91 13.46
C LEU A 482 10.62 -21.77 12.23
N ILE A 483 10.70 -23.09 12.43
CA ILE A 483 11.12 -24.06 11.41
C ILE A 483 9.91 -24.71 10.71
N MET A 484 8.78 -24.81 11.41
CA MET A 484 7.57 -25.43 10.88
C MET A 484 6.97 -24.65 9.71
N TRP A 485 6.65 -25.33 8.61
CA TRP A 485 5.90 -24.75 7.50
C TRP A 485 4.39 -24.90 7.74
N ARG A 486 3.77 -23.86 8.29
CA ARG A 486 2.32 -23.69 8.46
C ARG A 486 1.87 -22.48 7.64
N LYS A 487 0.70 -22.59 7.01
CA LYS A 487 0.05 -21.49 6.29
C LYS A 487 -0.45 -20.46 7.30
N VAL A 488 0.12 -19.26 7.23
CA VAL A 488 -0.26 -18.06 8.00
C VAL A 488 -0.22 -16.83 7.11
#